data_AF-J3FNX0-F1
#
_entry.id   AF-J3FNX0-F1
#
_cell.length_a   1.000
_cell.length_b   1.000
_cell.length_c   1.000
_cell.angle_alpha   90.00
_cell.angle_beta   90.00
_cell.angle_gamma   90.00
#
_symmetry.space_group_name_H-M   'P 1'
#
loop_
_entity.id
_entity.type
_entity.pdbx_description
1 polymer ?
#
loop_
_entity_poly.entity_id
_entity_poly.type
_entity_poly.pdbx_seq_one_letter_code
_entity_poly.pdbx_strand_id
1 'polypeptide(L)'
;MHQLTLAEIARGLADKKFSSEELTKVLLARIAQLDPQLNSFISLTEDLALTQAKAADARRANGESGALLGAPIAHKDLFCTQGIRTSCGSKMLDNFKAPYDATVVAKLAAAGAVTLGKTNMDEFAMGSANESSYYGAVKNPWNLEHVPGGSSGGSAAAVAARLLPAATGTDTGGSIRQPAALTNLTGLKPTYGRVSRWGMIAYASSLDQGGPLARTAEDCAILLQGMAGFDPNDSTSIDEPVPDYSASLNGSLQGLRIGVPKEYFSAGLDPRIAELIHNSIKELEKLGAVIKEISLPNMQHAIPAYYVIAPAEASSNLSRFDGVRFGYRCEDPKNLEDLYKRSRGEGFGAEVQRRIMVGAYALSAGYYDAYYLKAQKIRRLIKNDFMAAFNEVDIILGPTTPNPAWKLGAKNSDPVAAYLEDVYTITANLAGLPGLSMPAGFVDGLPVGVQLLAPYFQEGRLLNVAHQYQLNTDWHTRTPTGF
;
A
#
# COMPACT_ATOMS: atom_id res chain seq x y z
N MET A 1 -10.89 22.09 7.37
CA MET A 1 -11.52 20.75 7.22
C MET A 1 -10.64 19.75 6.47
N HIS A 2 -9.95 20.11 5.38
CA HIS A 2 -9.13 19.15 4.60
C HIS A 2 -7.82 18.68 5.28
N GLN A 3 -7.32 19.45 6.25
CA GLN A 3 -6.13 19.09 7.04
C GLN A 3 -6.41 18.13 8.20
N LEU A 4 -7.67 17.79 8.46
CA LEU A 4 -8.03 16.92 9.57
C LEU A 4 -7.57 15.48 9.31
N THR A 5 -7.15 14.81 10.37
CA THR A 5 -6.94 13.35 10.48
C THR A 5 -8.27 12.61 10.65
N LEU A 6 -8.30 11.29 10.49
CA LEU A 6 -9.50 10.48 10.79
C LEU A 6 -9.92 10.64 12.25
N ALA A 7 -8.96 10.62 13.19
CA ALA A 7 -9.24 10.82 14.61
C ALA A 7 -9.87 12.19 14.91
N GLU A 8 -9.41 13.26 14.25
CA GLU A 8 -10.03 14.59 14.36
C GLU A 8 -11.39 14.69 13.68
N ILE A 9 -11.58 14.01 12.54
CA ILE A 9 -12.89 13.93 11.86
C ILE A 9 -13.90 13.23 12.76
N ALA A 10 -13.54 12.08 13.34
CA ALA A 10 -14.40 11.34 14.25
C ALA A 10 -14.86 12.20 15.44
N ARG A 11 -13.93 12.94 16.06
CA ARG A 11 -14.23 13.91 17.13
C ARG A 11 -15.10 15.07 16.63
N GLY A 12 -14.77 15.67 15.50
CA GLY A 12 -15.54 16.78 14.92
C GLY A 12 -17.00 16.42 14.60
N LEU A 13 -17.22 15.21 14.07
CA LEU A 13 -18.56 14.68 13.81
C LEU A 13 -19.32 14.36 15.11
N ALA A 14 -18.64 13.80 16.13
CA ALA A 14 -19.25 13.55 17.44
C ALA A 14 -19.64 14.85 18.16
N ASP A 15 -18.78 15.86 18.07
CA ASP A 15 -18.98 17.21 18.62
C ASP A 15 -19.98 18.05 17.80
N LYS A 16 -20.52 17.52 16.69
CA LYS A 16 -21.42 18.22 15.76
C LYS A 16 -20.85 19.56 15.24
N LYS A 17 -19.53 19.62 15.01
CA LYS A 17 -18.86 20.80 14.42
C LYS A 17 -19.11 20.96 12.93
N PHE A 18 -19.38 19.87 12.24
CA PHE A 18 -19.76 19.74 10.84
C PHE A 18 -20.45 18.39 10.65
N SER A 19 -21.20 18.21 9.56
CA SER A 19 -21.74 16.92 9.15
C SER A 19 -20.79 16.15 8.22
N SER A 20 -21.04 14.85 8.04
CA SER A 20 -20.33 14.03 7.07
C SER A 20 -20.61 14.53 5.65
N GLU A 21 -21.86 14.94 5.35
CA GLU A 21 -22.22 15.52 4.05
C GLU A 21 -21.43 16.80 3.76
N GLU A 22 -21.33 17.72 4.73
CA GLU A 22 -20.58 18.97 4.59
C GLU A 22 -19.09 18.70 4.34
N LEU A 23 -18.48 17.83 5.15
CA LEU A 23 -17.07 17.44 4.98
C LEU A 23 -16.83 16.79 3.61
N THR A 24 -17.70 15.87 3.20
CA THR A 24 -17.60 15.16 1.92
C THR A 24 -17.68 16.12 0.74
N LYS A 25 -18.62 17.07 0.74
CA LYS A 25 -18.73 18.11 -0.29
C LYS A 25 -17.47 18.95 -0.41
N VAL A 26 -16.89 19.36 0.72
CA VAL A 26 -15.65 20.15 0.73
C VAL A 26 -14.48 19.36 0.16
N LEU A 27 -14.34 18.08 0.49
CA LEU A 27 -13.27 17.25 -0.04
C LEU A 27 -13.44 16.93 -1.53
N LEU A 28 -14.67 16.63 -1.98
CA LEU A 28 -14.95 16.43 -3.41
C LEU A 28 -14.62 17.68 -4.23
N ALA A 29 -15.03 18.87 -3.77
CA ALA A 29 -14.70 20.13 -4.43
C ALA A 29 -13.18 20.36 -4.47
N ARG A 30 -12.46 20.02 -3.40
CA ARG A 30 -11.00 20.10 -3.35
C ARG A 30 -10.34 19.15 -4.33
N ILE A 31 -10.82 17.90 -4.43
CA ILE A 31 -10.33 16.91 -5.40
C ILE A 31 -10.51 17.46 -6.82
N ALA A 32 -11.71 17.93 -7.16
CA ALA A 32 -11.99 18.51 -8.47
C ALA A 32 -11.05 19.69 -8.82
N GLN A 33 -10.69 20.51 -7.81
CA GLN A 33 -9.81 21.66 -8.00
C GLN A 33 -8.33 21.28 -8.17
N LEU A 34 -7.83 20.32 -7.39
CA LEU A 34 -6.38 20.09 -7.24
C LEU A 34 -5.88 18.80 -7.90
N ASP A 35 -6.71 17.77 -8.03
CA ASP A 35 -6.28 16.50 -8.61
C ASP A 35 -5.82 16.57 -10.07
N PRO A 36 -6.31 17.49 -10.93
CA PRO A 36 -5.75 17.63 -12.29
C PRO A 36 -4.24 17.91 -12.33
N GLN A 37 -3.66 18.41 -11.24
CA GLN A 37 -2.22 18.61 -11.12
C GLN A 37 -1.45 17.32 -10.77
N LEU A 38 -2.12 16.34 -10.16
CA LEU A 38 -1.51 15.13 -9.58
C LEU A 38 -1.89 13.84 -10.31
N ASN A 39 -3.09 13.79 -10.90
CA ASN A 39 -3.72 12.62 -11.51
C ASN A 39 -3.87 11.44 -10.54
N SER A 40 -4.19 11.72 -9.26
CA SER A 40 -4.20 10.71 -8.20
C SER A 40 -5.48 9.88 -8.16
N PHE A 41 -6.56 10.28 -8.83
CA PHE A 41 -7.79 9.51 -9.00
C PHE A 41 -8.02 9.03 -10.44
N ILE A 42 -8.56 7.81 -10.59
CA ILE A 42 -9.06 7.26 -11.85
C ILE A 42 -10.56 7.52 -12.03
N SER A 43 -11.32 7.45 -10.94
CA SER A 43 -12.74 7.75 -10.95
C SER A 43 -13.19 8.33 -9.62
N LEU A 44 -14.09 9.31 -9.68
CA LEU A 44 -14.79 9.85 -8.52
C LEU A 44 -16.18 9.24 -8.43
N THR A 45 -16.67 9.10 -7.20
CA THR A 45 -17.98 8.51 -6.92
C THR A 45 -18.87 9.50 -6.19
N GLU A 46 -19.01 10.71 -6.72
CA GLU A 46 -19.69 11.85 -6.06
C GLU A 46 -21.09 11.50 -5.54
N ASP A 47 -21.96 10.94 -6.38
CA ASP A 47 -23.33 10.58 -5.99
C ASP A 47 -23.36 9.53 -4.88
N LEU A 48 -22.51 8.50 -4.98
CA LEU A 48 -22.37 7.46 -3.97
C LEU A 48 -21.83 8.05 -2.66
N ALA A 49 -20.80 8.89 -2.74
CA ALA A 49 -20.16 9.52 -1.61
C ALA A 49 -21.17 10.38 -0.82
N LEU A 50 -21.95 11.21 -1.51
CA LEU A 50 -22.98 12.04 -0.87
C LEU A 50 -24.11 11.18 -0.27
N THR A 51 -24.47 10.07 -0.92
CA THR A 51 -25.47 9.13 -0.39
C THR A 51 -24.96 8.45 0.89
N GLN A 52 -23.72 7.97 0.89
CA GLN A 52 -23.09 7.36 2.06
C GLN A 52 -22.92 8.37 3.20
N ALA A 53 -22.53 9.61 2.90
CA ALA A 53 -22.37 10.66 3.90
C ALA A 53 -23.70 10.99 4.60
N LYS A 54 -24.79 11.16 3.84
CA LYS A 54 -26.14 11.36 4.40
C LYS A 54 -26.60 10.18 5.25
N ALA A 55 -26.32 8.95 4.82
CA ALA A 55 -26.63 7.76 5.59
C ALA A 55 -25.82 7.70 6.90
N ALA A 56 -24.56 8.10 6.88
CA ALA A 56 -23.73 8.20 8.08
C ALA A 56 -24.22 9.29 9.05
N ASP A 57 -24.65 10.44 8.53
CA ASP A 57 -25.26 11.50 9.34
C ASP A 57 -26.56 11.03 10.02
N ALA A 58 -27.41 10.29 9.30
CA ALA A 58 -28.63 9.69 9.88
C ALA A 58 -28.30 8.65 10.96
N ARG A 59 -27.30 7.81 10.74
CA ARG A 59 -26.81 6.84 11.75
C ARG A 59 -26.31 7.54 13.01
N ARG A 60 -25.52 8.61 12.87
CA ARG A 60 -25.05 9.44 14.00
C ARG A 60 -26.20 10.12 14.73
N ALA A 61 -27.20 10.63 14.01
CA ALA A 61 -28.39 11.23 14.63
C ALA A 61 -29.17 10.22 15.49
N ASN A 62 -29.12 8.93 15.15
CA ASN A 62 -29.72 7.83 15.92
C ASN A 62 -28.85 7.35 17.10
N GLY A 63 -27.73 8.03 17.39
CA GLY A 63 -26.87 7.72 18.53
C GLY A 63 -25.75 6.72 18.25
N GLU A 64 -25.57 6.29 16.99
CA GLU A 64 -24.43 5.46 16.63
C GLU A 64 -23.12 6.27 16.65
N SER A 65 -22.06 5.68 17.21
CA SER A 65 -20.72 6.26 17.25
C SER A 65 -19.70 5.29 16.71
N GLY A 66 -18.75 5.78 15.93
CA GLY A 66 -17.62 4.99 15.44
C GLY A 66 -16.55 5.89 14.84
N ALA A 67 -15.30 5.42 14.89
CA ALA A 67 -14.15 6.18 14.39
C ALA A 67 -14.19 6.42 12.87
N LEU A 68 -14.85 5.52 12.12
CA LEU A 68 -15.00 5.63 10.66
C LEU A 68 -16.39 6.10 10.21
N LEU A 69 -17.35 6.28 11.12
CA LEU A 69 -18.72 6.63 10.77
C LEU A 69 -18.78 8.03 10.15
N GLY A 70 -19.01 8.12 8.84
CA GLY A 70 -19.00 9.37 8.07
C GLY A 70 -17.61 9.85 7.66
N ALA A 71 -16.57 9.03 7.81
CA ALA A 71 -15.20 9.40 7.47
C ALA A 71 -14.94 9.22 5.96
N PRO A 72 -14.50 10.27 5.23
CA PRO A 72 -14.18 10.16 3.82
C PRO A 72 -12.86 9.43 3.57
N ILE A 73 -12.88 8.40 2.72
CA ILE A 73 -11.70 7.64 2.29
C ILE A 73 -11.74 7.42 0.78
N ALA A 74 -10.64 6.93 0.21
CA ALA A 74 -10.62 6.42 -1.15
C ALA A 74 -9.95 5.05 -1.20
N HIS A 75 -10.28 4.27 -2.23
CA HIS A 75 -9.73 2.94 -2.43
C HIS A 75 -8.77 2.93 -3.61
N LYS A 76 -7.65 2.22 -3.52
CA LYS A 76 -6.87 1.83 -4.70
C LYS A 76 -7.78 1.10 -5.70
N ASP A 77 -7.58 1.35 -6.98
CA ASP A 77 -8.41 0.79 -8.06
C ASP A 77 -8.22 -0.73 -8.31
N LEU A 78 -7.61 -1.42 -7.35
CA LEU A 78 -7.47 -2.87 -7.30
C LEU A 78 -8.61 -3.55 -6.52
N PHE A 79 -9.29 -2.81 -5.63
CA PHE A 79 -10.41 -3.32 -4.86
C PHE A 79 -11.69 -3.21 -5.68
N CYS A 80 -12.37 -4.31 -5.98
CA CYS A 80 -13.71 -4.29 -6.57
C CYS A 80 -14.68 -3.48 -5.72
N THR A 81 -15.51 -2.66 -6.36
CA THR A 81 -16.61 -1.94 -5.70
C THR A 81 -17.85 -2.03 -6.56
N GLN A 82 -18.93 -2.54 -5.98
CA GLN A 82 -20.14 -2.91 -6.70
C GLN A 82 -20.73 -1.70 -7.46
N GLY A 83 -20.94 -1.88 -8.76
CA GLY A 83 -21.46 -0.84 -9.65
C GLY A 83 -20.45 0.25 -10.04
N ILE A 84 -19.28 0.30 -9.39
CA ILE A 84 -18.21 1.24 -9.68
C ILE A 84 -17.17 0.59 -10.60
N ARG A 85 -16.61 1.40 -11.48
CA ARG A 85 -15.55 1.00 -12.41
C ARG A 85 -14.29 0.63 -11.63
N THR A 86 -13.79 -0.59 -11.83
CA THR A 86 -12.54 -1.10 -11.22
C THR A 86 -11.63 -1.52 -12.35
N SER A 87 -10.59 -0.76 -12.65
CA SER A 87 -9.79 -0.91 -13.87
C SER A 87 -8.36 -1.39 -13.65
N CYS A 88 -7.90 -1.43 -12.40
CA CYS A 88 -6.50 -1.73 -12.05
C CYS A 88 -5.48 -0.82 -12.77
N GLY A 89 -5.87 0.41 -13.15
CA GLY A 89 -5.03 1.29 -13.96
C GLY A 89 -4.73 0.76 -15.38
N SER A 90 -5.59 -0.11 -15.93
CA SER A 90 -5.35 -0.82 -17.19
C SER A 90 -6.46 -0.62 -18.21
N LYS A 91 -6.09 -0.54 -19.50
CA LYS A 91 -7.03 -0.62 -20.62
C LYS A 91 -7.83 -1.93 -20.60
N MET A 92 -7.22 -3.03 -20.16
CA MET A 92 -7.84 -4.35 -20.10
C MET A 92 -9.14 -4.37 -19.28
N LEU A 93 -9.27 -3.51 -18.27
CA LEU A 93 -10.44 -3.44 -17.40
C LEU A 93 -11.10 -2.05 -17.40
N ASP A 94 -10.79 -1.18 -18.37
CA ASP A 94 -11.29 0.19 -18.40
C ASP A 94 -12.82 0.28 -18.35
N ASN A 95 -13.52 -0.68 -18.94
CA ASN A 95 -14.99 -0.74 -18.94
C ASN A 95 -15.59 -1.68 -17.88
N PHE A 96 -14.79 -2.24 -16.97
CA PHE A 96 -15.26 -3.21 -15.97
C PHE A 96 -15.94 -2.51 -14.79
N LYS A 97 -17.27 -2.60 -14.72
CA LYS A 97 -18.04 -2.29 -13.50
C LYS A 97 -18.13 -3.54 -12.64
N ALA A 98 -17.55 -3.51 -11.45
CA ALA A 98 -17.51 -4.70 -10.61
C ALA A 98 -18.93 -5.09 -10.16
N PRO A 99 -19.33 -6.38 -10.25
CA PRO A 99 -20.65 -6.83 -9.82
C PRO A 99 -20.73 -7.14 -8.33
N TYR A 100 -19.65 -6.91 -7.57
CA TYR A 100 -19.53 -7.18 -6.13
C TYR A 100 -18.50 -6.24 -5.51
N ASP A 101 -18.59 -6.05 -4.19
CA ASP A 101 -17.59 -5.34 -3.40
C ASP A 101 -16.44 -6.26 -3.00
N ALA A 102 -15.23 -5.73 -2.84
CA ALA A 102 -14.18 -6.41 -2.08
C ALA A 102 -14.56 -6.46 -0.59
N THR A 103 -14.09 -7.46 0.15
CA THR A 103 -14.38 -7.58 1.59
C THR A 103 -13.94 -6.35 2.37
N VAL A 104 -12.78 -5.78 2.03
CA VAL A 104 -12.29 -4.52 2.60
C VAL A 104 -13.27 -3.37 2.39
N VAL A 105 -13.82 -3.24 1.17
CA VAL A 105 -14.78 -2.18 0.82
C VAL A 105 -16.08 -2.37 1.59
N ALA A 106 -16.60 -3.61 1.62
CA ALA A 106 -17.82 -3.94 2.35
C ALA A 106 -17.70 -3.68 3.86
N LYS A 107 -16.58 -4.09 4.49
CA LYS A 107 -16.33 -3.84 5.92
C LYS A 107 -16.24 -2.35 6.24
N LEU A 108 -15.52 -1.57 5.43
CA LEU A 108 -15.37 -0.14 5.63
C LEU A 108 -16.68 0.63 5.40
N ALA A 109 -17.46 0.26 4.38
CA ALA A 109 -18.79 0.82 4.16
C ALA A 109 -19.76 0.49 5.32
N ALA A 110 -19.71 -0.74 5.84
CA ALA A 110 -20.50 -1.13 7.01
C ALA A 110 -20.10 -0.33 8.26
N ALA A 111 -18.80 -0.09 8.47
CA ALA A 111 -18.29 0.81 9.51
C ALA A 111 -18.68 2.29 9.31
N GLY A 112 -19.28 2.62 8.16
CA GLY A 112 -19.81 3.95 7.84
C GLY A 112 -18.83 4.86 7.10
N ALA A 113 -17.72 4.33 6.60
CA ALA A 113 -16.80 5.13 5.78
C ALA A 113 -17.44 5.54 4.45
N VAL A 114 -17.09 6.73 3.97
CA VAL A 114 -17.59 7.33 2.73
C VAL A 114 -16.54 7.19 1.64
N THR A 115 -16.87 6.51 0.54
CA THR A 115 -15.97 6.27 -0.58
C THR A 115 -16.02 7.44 -1.55
N LEU A 116 -14.93 8.23 -1.62
CA LEU A 116 -14.80 9.37 -2.53
C LEU A 116 -14.48 8.95 -3.97
N GLY A 117 -13.82 7.80 -4.15
CA GLY A 117 -13.49 7.29 -5.47
C GLY A 117 -12.40 6.22 -5.49
N LYS A 118 -11.87 6.00 -6.70
CA LYS A 118 -10.78 5.08 -7.00
C LYS A 118 -9.50 5.84 -7.26
N THR A 119 -8.48 5.54 -6.48
CA THR A 119 -7.14 6.13 -6.63
C THR A 119 -6.32 5.38 -7.67
N ASN A 120 -5.51 6.14 -8.41
CA ASN A 120 -4.65 5.68 -9.48
C ASN A 120 -3.53 4.75 -8.94
N MET A 121 -3.00 3.91 -9.83
CA MET A 121 -2.05 2.86 -9.49
C MET A 121 -1.23 2.43 -10.72
N ASP A 122 -0.07 1.79 -10.50
CA ASP A 122 0.58 1.05 -11.59
C ASP A 122 -0.35 -0.04 -12.12
N GLU A 123 -0.25 -0.32 -13.42
CA GLU A 123 -1.09 -1.28 -14.11
C GLU A 123 -1.01 -2.66 -13.44
N PHE A 124 -2.14 -3.20 -12.97
CA PHE A 124 -2.22 -4.47 -12.24
C PHE A 124 -1.27 -4.55 -11.02
N ALA A 125 -1.00 -3.42 -10.38
CA ALA A 125 -0.08 -3.30 -9.25
C ALA A 125 1.40 -3.62 -9.57
N MET A 126 1.77 -3.67 -10.86
CA MET A 126 3.12 -4.02 -11.32
C MET A 126 3.95 -2.77 -11.60
N GLY A 127 4.66 -2.28 -10.58
CA GLY A 127 5.54 -1.12 -10.69
C GLY A 127 5.76 -0.44 -9.35
N SER A 128 6.74 0.47 -9.32
CA SER A 128 7.17 1.18 -8.10
C SER A 128 7.23 2.70 -8.33
N ALA A 129 6.54 3.20 -9.37
CA ALA A 129 6.59 4.61 -9.81
C ALA A 129 5.22 5.23 -10.15
N ASN A 130 4.19 4.40 -10.36
CA ASN A 130 2.88 4.78 -10.89
C ASN A 130 2.89 5.33 -12.33
N GLU A 131 3.98 5.12 -13.08
CA GLU A 131 4.14 5.59 -14.46
C GLU A 131 3.44 4.67 -15.48
N SER A 132 3.18 3.41 -15.11
CA SER A 132 2.58 2.43 -16.02
C SER A 132 1.06 2.54 -16.15
N SER A 133 0.41 3.43 -15.37
CA SER A 133 -1.04 3.60 -15.42
C SER A 133 -1.51 4.00 -16.81
N TYR A 134 -2.51 3.28 -17.33
CA TYR A 134 -3.20 3.63 -18.57
C TYR A 134 -3.85 5.02 -18.52
N TYR A 135 -4.23 5.49 -17.33
CA TYR A 135 -4.86 6.80 -17.13
C TYR A 135 -3.85 7.94 -16.96
N GLY A 136 -2.57 7.66 -17.15
CA GLY A 136 -1.48 8.62 -17.01
C GLY A 136 -0.79 8.55 -15.66
N ALA A 137 0.48 8.97 -15.66
CA ALA A 137 1.33 8.93 -14.49
C ALA A 137 0.83 9.86 -13.36
N VAL A 138 0.95 9.39 -12.12
CA VAL A 138 0.71 10.20 -10.93
C VAL A 138 1.95 11.02 -10.61
N LYS A 139 1.79 12.24 -10.10
CA LYS A 139 2.89 13.11 -9.66
C LYS A 139 2.99 13.18 -8.14
N ASN A 140 4.21 13.34 -7.63
CA ASN A 140 4.45 13.49 -6.19
C ASN A 140 4.05 14.90 -5.71
N PRO A 141 3.19 15.04 -4.69
CA PRO A 141 2.81 16.36 -4.16
C PRO A 141 3.99 17.18 -3.61
N TRP A 142 5.07 16.53 -3.15
CA TRP A 142 6.28 17.22 -2.67
C TRP A 142 7.15 17.79 -3.80
N ASN A 143 7.06 17.20 -4.99
CA ASN A 143 7.73 17.69 -6.19
C ASN A 143 7.04 17.11 -7.44
N LEU A 144 6.36 17.96 -8.20
CA LEU A 144 5.54 17.52 -9.34
C LEU A 144 6.35 16.92 -10.51
N GLU A 145 7.68 17.05 -10.52
CA GLU A 145 8.55 16.36 -11.48
C GLU A 145 8.91 14.93 -11.07
N HIS A 146 8.53 14.50 -9.86
CA HIS A 146 8.96 13.24 -9.26
C HIS A 146 7.81 12.24 -9.10
N VAL A 147 8.18 10.96 -9.00
CA VAL A 147 7.24 9.87 -8.77
C VAL A 147 6.72 9.89 -7.32
N PRO A 148 5.46 9.55 -7.08
CA PRO A 148 4.93 9.31 -5.73
C PRO A 148 5.28 7.91 -5.19
N GLY A 149 6.03 7.12 -5.96
CA GLY A 149 6.22 5.69 -5.70
C GLY A 149 5.13 4.83 -6.33
N GLY A 150 5.17 3.52 -6.08
CA GLY A 150 4.20 2.59 -6.63
C GLY A 150 4.15 1.24 -5.91
N SER A 151 3.12 0.43 -6.14
CA SER A 151 2.03 0.66 -7.09
C SER A 151 0.83 1.43 -6.52
N SER A 152 0.83 1.80 -5.23
CA SER A 152 -0.25 2.60 -4.61
C SER A 152 0.06 4.11 -4.64
N GLY A 153 0.67 4.60 -5.71
CA GLY A 153 1.13 5.98 -5.84
C GLY A 153 -0.02 7.00 -5.81
N GLY A 154 -1.16 6.70 -6.45
CA GLY A 154 -2.36 7.55 -6.37
C GLY A 154 -2.92 7.66 -4.96
N SER A 155 -2.99 6.54 -4.21
CA SER A 155 -3.44 6.56 -2.82
C SER A 155 -2.53 7.43 -1.94
N ALA A 156 -1.21 7.30 -2.11
CA ALA A 156 -0.22 8.07 -1.38
C ALA A 156 -0.27 9.56 -1.75
N ALA A 157 -0.28 9.89 -3.05
CA ALA A 157 -0.36 11.27 -3.53
C ALA A 157 -1.64 11.97 -3.04
N ALA A 158 -2.79 11.30 -3.07
CA ALA A 158 -4.05 11.90 -2.65
C ALA A 158 -4.08 12.24 -1.14
N VAL A 159 -3.56 11.36 -0.29
CA VAL A 159 -3.45 11.61 1.16
C VAL A 159 -2.42 12.70 1.45
N ALA A 160 -1.25 12.64 0.78
CA ALA A 160 -0.19 13.63 0.93
C ALA A 160 -0.57 15.01 0.38
N ALA A 161 -1.47 15.12 -0.59
CA ALA A 161 -1.97 16.41 -1.08
C ALA A 161 -3.19 16.93 -0.31
N ARG A 162 -3.49 16.36 0.87
CA ARG A 162 -4.66 16.71 1.68
C ARG A 162 -5.99 16.67 0.90
N LEU A 163 -6.09 15.83 -0.13
CA LEU A 163 -7.34 15.62 -0.85
C LEU A 163 -8.31 14.78 -0.03
N LEU A 164 -7.76 13.89 0.81
CA LEU A 164 -8.49 13.02 1.72
C LEU A 164 -7.61 12.66 2.95
N PRO A 165 -8.20 12.19 4.07
CA PRO A 165 -7.45 11.89 5.30
C PRO A 165 -6.71 10.55 5.25
N ALA A 166 -7.30 9.51 4.65
CA ALA A 166 -6.71 8.18 4.54
C ALA A 166 -7.27 7.39 3.35
N ALA A 167 -6.46 6.48 2.80
CA ALA A 167 -6.84 5.60 1.69
C ALA A 167 -6.45 4.15 1.96
N THR A 168 -7.08 3.22 1.24
CA THR A 168 -6.60 1.83 1.17
C THR A 168 -5.64 1.65 0.01
N GLY A 169 -4.53 0.98 0.25
CA GLY A 169 -3.55 0.55 -0.74
C GLY A 169 -3.36 -0.96 -0.75
N THR A 170 -2.46 -1.46 -1.60
CA THR A 170 -2.06 -2.87 -1.63
C THR A 170 -0.54 -2.99 -1.75
N ASP A 171 0.03 -3.99 -1.10
CA ASP A 171 1.47 -4.20 -1.01
C ASP A 171 1.83 -5.66 -1.31
N THR A 172 2.49 -5.85 -2.46
CA THR A 172 2.98 -7.16 -2.92
C THR A 172 4.49 -7.30 -2.75
N GLY A 173 5.24 -6.19 -2.86
CA GLY A 173 6.69 -6.14 -2.68
C GLY A 173 7.19 -4.84 -2.02
N GLY A 174 6.30 -4.03 -1.46
CA GLY A 174 6.61 -2.68 -0.99
C GLY A 174 5.56 -1.63 -1.36
N SER A 175 4.52 -2.03 -2.09
CA SER A 175 3.61 -1.11 -2.78
C SER A 175 2.68 -0.27 -1.90
N ILE A 176 2.75 -0.39 -0.56
CA ILE A 176 2.20 0.59 0.41
C ILE A 176 3.35 1.36 1.08
N ARG A 177 4.36 0.65 1.57
CA ARG A 177 5.44 1.23 2.37
C ARG A 177 6.30 2.18 1.57
N GLN A 178 6.69 1.81 0.35
CA GLN A 178 7.51 2.65 -0.53
C GLN A 178 6.79 3.95 -0.93
N PRO A 179 5.52 3.93 -1.41
CA PRO A 179 4.79 5.16 -1.65
C PRO A 179 4.65 6.04 -0.40
N ALA A 180 4.43 5.43 0.76
CA ALA A 180 4.36 6.17 2.02
C ALA A 180 5.66 6.90 2.36
N ALA A 181 6.81 6.21 2.22
CA ALA A 181 8.13 6.78 2.43
C ALA A 181 8.41 7.95 1.47
N LEU A 182 8.03 7.82 0.19
CA LEU A 182 8.30 8.81 -0.84
C LEU A 182 7.35 10.02 -0.80
N THR A 183 6.29 9.98 0.01
CA THR A 183 5.25 11.04 0.08
C THR A 183 5.00 11.58 1.48
N ASN A 184 5.87 11.28 2.45
CA ASN A 184 5.78 11.73 3.85
C ASN A 184 4.52 11.22 4.57
N LEU A 185 4.20 9.94 4.43
CA LEU A 185 3.03 9.33 5.04
C LEU A 185 3.38 8.15 5.95
N THR A 186 2.39 7.73 6.72
CA THR A 186 2.40 6.45 7.43
C THR A 186 1.68 5.41 6.57
N GLY A 187 2.33 4.28 6.28
CA GLY A 187 1.77 3.21 5.48
C GLY A 187 2.03 1.85 6.10
N LEU A 188 0.99 1.05 6.29
CA LEU A 188 1.10 -0.26 6.92
C LEU A 188 0.65 -1.36 5.96
N LYS A 189 1.52 -2.35 5.76
CA LYS A 189 1.14 -3.66 5.26
C LYS A 189 0.94 -4.60 6.45
N PRO A 190 -0.26 -5.14 6.69
CA PRO A 190 -0.46 -6.08 7.79
C PRO A 190 0.13 -7.46 7.46
N THR A 191 0.04 -8.37 8.42
CA THR A 191 0.42 -9.78 8.28
C THR A 191 -0.34 -10.42 7.11
N TYR A 192 0.31 -11.29 6.33
CA TYR A 192 -0.41 -12.04 5.30
C TYR A 192 -1.53 -12.87 5.94
N GLY A 193 -2.76 -12.70 5.45
CA GLY A 193 -3.97 -13.30 6.00
C GLY A 193 -4.76 -12.46 7.03
N ARG A 194 -4.21 -11.34 7.55
CA ARG A 194 -4.91 -10.43 8.48
C ARG A 194 -6.07 -9.66 7.83
N VAL A 195 -5.88 -9.23 6.58
CA VAL A 195 -6.90 -8.58 5.75
C VAL A 195 -7.26 -9.56 4.64
N SER A 196 -8.56 -9.70 4.36
CA SER A 196 -9.04 -10.56 3.27
C SER A 196 -8.61 -10.02 1.92
N ARG A 197 -8.27 -10.94 1.02
CA ARG A 197 -7.93 -10.66 -0.37
C ARG A 197 -9.11 -10.86 -1.31
N TRP A 198 -10.29 -11.25 -0.81
CA TRP A 198 -11.48 -11.42 -1.64
C TRP A 198 -11.94 -10.08 -2.24
N GLY A 199 -12.10 -10.07 -3.56
CA GLY A 199 -12.37 -8.89 -4.38
C GLY A 199 -11.23 -7.87 -4.50
N MET A 200 -10.05 -8.16 -3.93
CA MET A 200 -8.81 -7.49 -4.31
C MET A 200 -8.22 -8.23 -5.52
N ILE A 201 -8.14 -7.57 -6.69
CA ILE A 201 -7.68 -8.23 -7.92
C ILE A 201 -6.22 -8.64 -7.75
N ALA A 202 -5.95 -9.96 -7.83
CA ALA A 202 -4.66 -10.52 -7.49
C ALA A 202 -3.56 -10.17 -8.50
N TYR A 203 -2.40 -9.78 -7.98
CA TYR A 203 -1.13 -9.76 -8.70
C TYR A 203 -0.37 -11.06 -8.37
N ALA A 204 0.14 -11.19 -7.14
CA ALA A 204 0.82 -12.38 -6.66
C ALA A 204 0.14 -12.88 -5.36
N SER A 205 -0.70 -13.89 -5.50
CA SER A 205 -1.60 -14.40 -4.47
C SER A 205 -0.93 -14.72 -3.14
N SER A 206 0.31 -15.21 -3.15
CA SER A 206 1.03 -15.57 -1.92
C SER A 206 1.75 -14.40 -1.25
N LEU A 207 1.69 -13.20 -1.84
CA LEU A 207 2.44 -12.01 -1.41
C LEU A 207 1.53 -10.79 -1.20
N ASP A 208 0.45 -10.70 -1.97
CA ASP A 208 -0.50 -9.59 -1.95
C ASP A 208 -1.10 -9.41 -0.55
N GLN A 209 -1.08 -8.17 -0.06
CA GLN A 209 -1.87 -7.80 1.10
C GLN A 209 -2.42 -6.37 1.03
N GLY A 210 -3.69 -6.20 1.39
CA GLY A 210 -4.33 -4.89 1.50
C GLY A 210 -3.98 -4.20 2.83
N GLY A 211 -3.80 -2.89 2.82
CA GLY A 211 -3.46 -2.13 4.03
C GLY A 211 -3.73 -0.63 3.94
N PRO A 212 -3.68 0.08 5.08
CA PRO A 212 -3.97 1.51 5.14
C PRO A 212 -2.78 2.40 4.78
N LEU A 213 -3.10 3.56 4.20
CA LEU A 213 -2.22 4.72 4.02
C LEU A 213 -2.88 5.94 4.66
N ALA A 214 -2.20 6.57 5.61
CA ALA A 214 -2.71 7.74 6.31
C ALA A 214 -1.58 8.69 6.73
N ARG A 215 -1.93 9.83 7.32
CA ARG A 215 -0.95 10.81 7.79
C ARG A 215 -0.29 10.35 9.10
N THR A 216 -1.08 9.79 10.01
CA THR A 216 -0.64 9.34 11.35
C THR A 216 -0.71 7.82 11.50
N ALA A 217 0.06 7.28 12.43
CA ALA A 217 -0.06 5.89 12.86
C ALA A 217 -1.43 5.61 13.50
N GLU A 218 -2.02 6.59 14.20
CA GLU A 218 -3.37 6.49 14.76
C GLU A 218 -4.42 6.29 13.67
N ASP A 219 -4.37 7.06 12.58
CA ASP A 219 -5.32 6.91 11.47
C ASP A 219 -5.13 5.57 10.74
N CYS A 220 -3.90 5.09 10.61
CA CYS A 220 -3.64 3.74 10.11
C CYS A 220 -4.22 2.66 11.05
N ALA A 221 -4.15 2.84 12.36
CA ALA A 221 -4.73 1.91 13.34
C ALA A 221 -6.26 1.85 13.22
N ILE A 222 -6.90 3.02 13.15
CA ILE A 222 -8.36 3.16 12.95
C ILE A 222 -8.78 2.46 11.66
N LEU A 223 -8.08 2.73 10.55
CA LEU A 223 -8.45 2.18 9.25
C LEU A 223 -8.19 0.67 9.18
N LEU A 224 -7.06 0.20 9.74
CA LEU A 224 -6.75 -1.25 9.80
C LEU A 224 -7.82 -2.00 10.58
N GLN A 225 -8.27 -1.48 11.73
CA GLN A 225 -9.30 -2.10 12.54
C GLN A 225 -10.60 -2.29 11.75
N GLY A 226 -10.97 -1.30 10.93
CA GLY A 226 -12.16 -1.37 10.08
C GLY A 226 -12.07 -2.33 8.90
N MET A 227 -10.87 -2.68 8.42
CA MET A 227 -10.69 -3.55 7.23
C MET A 227 -10.21 -4.96 7.54
N ALA A 228 -9.65 -5.20 8.72
CA ALA A 228 -9.06 -6.49 9.11
C ALA A 228 -10.10 -7.53 9.57
N GLY A 229 -9.62 -8.76 9.75
CA GLY A 229 -10.37 -9.87 10.33
C GLY A 229 -10.75 -10.93 9.32
N PHE A 230 -11.10 -12.10 9.83
CA PHE A 230 -11.43 -13.30 9.06
C PHE A 230 -12.52 -13.05 8.01
N ASP A 231 -12.43 -13.78 6.91
CA ASP A 231 -13.41 -13.81 5.83
C ASP A 231 -13.52 -15.23 5.26
N PRO A 232 -14.69 -15.88 5.37
CA PRO A 232 -14.88 -17.23 4.84
C PRO A 232 -14.79 -17.32 3.31
N ASN A 233 -14.86 -16.19 2.58
CA ASN A 233 -14.70 -16.16 1.13
C ASN A 233 -13.24 -16.22 0.68
N ASP A 234 -12.28 -16.07 1.60
CA ASP A 234 -10.84 -16.12 1.35
C ASP A 234 -10.20 -17.26 2.16
N SER A 235 -9.87 -18.37 1.50
CA SER A 235 -9.22 -19.52 2.15
C SER A 235 -7.82 -19.23 2.71
N THR A 236 -7.25 -18.05 2.43
CA THR A 236 -5.97 -17.59 3.00
C THR A 236 -6.14 -16.58 4.12
N SER A 237 -7.37 -16.14 4.38
CA SER A 237 -7.69 -15.33 5.55
C SER A 237 -7.52 -16.18 6.79
N ILE A 238 -6.79 -15.67 7.78
CA ILE A 238 -6.51 -16.39 9.02
C ILE A 238 -7.50 -15.93 10.07
N ASP A 239 -8.11 -16.89 10.76
CA ASP A 239 -9.02 -16.67 11.88
C ASP A 239 -8.25 -16.28 13.14
N GLU A 240 -7.72 -15.06 13.12
CA GLU A 240 -7.07 -14.40 14.26
C GLU A 240 -7.94 -13.21 14.68
N PRO A 241 -8.25 -13.05 15.99
CA PRO A 241 -8.98 -11.89 16.49
C PRO A 241 -8.34 -10.57 16.05
N VAL A 242 -9.17 -9.59 15.71
CA VAL A 242 -8.72 -8.22 15.42
C VAL A 242 -8.65 -7.47 16.74
N PRO A 243 -7.45 -7.06 17.20
CA PRO A 243 -7.34 -6.25 18.41
C PRO A 243 -7.86 -4.83 18.17
N ASP A 244 -8.19 -4.13 19.25
CA ASP A 244 -8.29 -2.68 19.23
C ASP A 244 -6.88 -2.09 19.10
N TYR A 245 -6.49 -1.77 17.86
CA TYR A 245 -5.15 -1.25 17.58
C TYR A 245 -4.94 0.12 18.23
N SER A 246 -6.01 0.92 18.35
CA SER A 246 -5.94 2.29 18.88
C SER A 246 -5.67 2.30 20.39
N ALA A 247 -6.21 1.32 21.13
CA ALA A 247 -6.02 1.19 22.57
C ALA A 247 -4.54 1.00 22.98
N SER A 248 -3.69 0.47 22.08
CA SER A 248 -2.29 0.14 22.38
C SER A 248 -1.26 1.22 22.01
N LEU A 249 -1.68 2.35 21.41
CA LEU A 249 -0.79 3.35 20.83
C LEU A 249 0.04 4.16 21.85
N ASN A 250 -0.38 4.15 23.12
CA ASN A 250 0.29 4.89 24.20
C ASN A 250 1.20 4.00 25.06
N GLY A 251 1.55 2.81 24.59
CA GLY A 251 2.40 1.87 25.30
C GLY A 251 3.85 2.35 25.37
N SER A 252 4.45 2.31 26.56
CA SER A 252 5.87 2.64 26.76
C SER A 252 6.78 1.78 25.89
N LEU A 253 7.86 2.38 25.37
CA LEU A 253 8.90 1.68 24.61
C LEU A 253 10.06 1.20 25.48
N GLN A 254 9.99 1.39 26.81
CA GLN A 254 11.05 1.00 27.74
C GLN A 254 11.36 -0.50 27.64
N GLY A 255 12.60 -0.82 27.28
CA GLY A 255 13.08 -2.19 27.14
C GLY A 255 12.68 -2.89 25.83
N LEU A 256 11.96 -2.22 24.93
CA LEU A 256 11.61 -2.79 23.62
C LEU A 256 12.88 -3.03 22.79
N ARG A 257 13.12 -4.27 22.35
CA ARG A 257 14.33 -4.63 21.60
C ARG A 257 14.14 -4.36 20.11
N ILE A 258 14.94 -3.47 19.54
CA ILE A 258 14.90 -3.12 18.12
C ILE A 258 16.15 -3.68 17.42
N GLY A 259 15.92 -4.58 16.47
CA GLY A 259 16.97 -5.11 15.62
C GLY A 259 17.30 -4.18 14.47
N VAL A 260 18.58 -3.93 14.22
CA VAL A 260 19.08 -3.17 13.08
C VAL A 260 19.95 -4.10 12.23
N PRO A 261 19.47 -4.57 11.05
CA PRO A 261 20.25 -5.46 10.20
C PRO A 261 21.46 -4.74 9.61
N LYS A 262 22.66 -5.30 9.79
CA LYS A 262 23.88 -4.73 9.19
C LYS A 262 23.81 -4.68 7.66
N GLU A 263 23.09 -5.63 7.04
CA GLU A 263 22.92 -5.71 5.58
C GLU A 263 22.10 -4.52 5.02
N TYR A 264 21.33 -3.82 5.87
CA TYR A 264 20.54 -2.65 5.45
C TYR A 264 21.39 -1.38 5.24
N PHE A 265 22.60 -1.33 5.81
CA PHE A 265 23.50 -0.18 5.73
C PHE A 265 24.69 -0.51 4.82
N SER A 266 24.38 -0.92 3.59
CA SER A 266 25.36 -1.25 2.56
C SER A 266 25.63 -0.06 1.63
N ALA A 267 26.58 -0.21 0.71
CA ALA A 267 26.95 0.83 -0.27
C ALA A 267 25.80 1.26 -1.21
N GLY A 268 24.71 0.49 -1.27
CA GLY A 268 23.52 0.84 -2.08
C GLY A 268 22.56 1.82 -1.40
N LEU A 269 22.79 2.20 -0.14
CA LEU A 269 21.98 3.18 0.58
C LEU A 269 22.58 4.58 0.45
N ASP A 270 21.77 5.58 0.09
CA ASP A 270 22.20 6.99 0.13
C ASP A 270 22.68 7.33 1.56
N PRO A 271 23.92 7.83 1.76
CA PRO A 271 24.45 8.17 3.07
C PRO A 271 23.59 9.17 3.86
N ARG A 272 22.87 10.05 3.17
CA ARG A 272 21.96 11.04 3.77
C ARG A 272 20.71 10.36 4.34
N ILE A 273 20.24 9.30 3.68
CA ILE A 273 19.17 8.46 4.22
C ILE A 273 19.69 7.68 5.42
N ALA A 274 20.89 7.07 5.32
CA ALA A 274 21.49 6.36 6.45
C ALA A 274 21.57 7.24 7.71
N GLU A 275 21.98 8.49 7.57
CA GLU A 275 21.99 9.47 8.66
C GLU A 275 20.60 9.70 9.27
N LEU A 276 19.56 9.88 8.44
CA LEU A 276 18.18 10.04 8.93
C LEU A 276 17.69 8.79 9.68
N ILE A 277 17.99 7.58 9.20
CA ILE A 277 17.63 6.34 9.89
C ILE A 277 18.36 6.25 11.24
N HIS A 278 19.65 6.58 11.29
CA HIS A 278 20.39 6.64 12.55
C HIS A 278 19.81 7.66 13.53
N ASN A 279 19.31 8.80 13.05
CA ASN A 279 18.62 9.77 13.90
C ASN A 279 17.30 9.21 14.43
N SER A 280 16.52 8.50 13.61
CA SER A 280 15.31 7.80 14.08
C SER A 280 15.64 6.74 15.15
N ILE A 281 16.73 5.99 14.99
CA ILE A 281 17.22 5.02 15.99
C ILE A 281 17.52 5.74 17.32
N LYS A 282 18.26 6.85 17.28
CA LYS A 282 18.60 7.64 18.49
C LYS A 282 17.37 8.19 19.20
N GLU A 283 16.35 8.63 18.46
CA GLU A 283 15.09 9.07 19.08
C GLU A 283 14.37 7.90 19.78
N LEU A 284 14.34 6.71 19.17
CA LEU A 284 13.74 5.53 19.80
C LEU A 284 14.54 5.06 21.04
N GLU A 285 15.86 5.18 21.03
CA GLU A 285 16.71 4.94 22.21
C GLU A 285 16.38 5.88 23.36
N LYS A 286 16.19 7.18 23.08
CA LYS A 286 15.78 8.16 24.09
C LYS A 286 14.42 7.81 24.72
N LEU A 287 13.54 7.17 23.96
CA LEU A 287 12.24 6.67 24.45
C LEU A 287 12.34 5.34 25.22
N GLY A 288 13.56 4.81 25.41
CA GLY A 288 13.84 3.65 26.24
C GLY A 288 13.96 2.33 25.48
N ALA A 289 13.93 2.34 24.14
CA ALA A 289 14.17 1.15 23.34
C ALA A 289 15.64 0.70 23.43
N VAL A 290 15.87 -0.60 23.29
CA VAL A 290 17.20 -1.22 23.31
C VAL A 290 17.57 -1.63 21.88
N ILE A 291 18.62 -1.04 21.34
CA ILE A 291 19.07 -1.32 19.97
C ILE A 291 20.03 -2.51 19.97
N LYS A 292 19.82 -3.41 19.01
CA LYS A 292 20.67 -4.56 18.79
C LYS A 292 21.00 -4.69 17.30
N GLU A 293 22.28 -4.76 16.97
CA GLU A 293 22.68 -5.16 15.63
C GLU A 293 22.31 -6.64 15.40
N ILE A 294 21.68 -6.94 14.26
CA ILE A 294 21.32 -8.29 13.84
C ILE A 294 21.82 -8.56 12.42
N SER A 295 21.65 -9.79 11.94
CA SER A 295 22.05 -10.20 10.58
C SER A 295 20.90 -10.92 9.88
N LEU A 296 20.67 -10.56 8.63
CA LEU A 296 19.72 -11.21 7.71
C LEU A 296 20.51 -11.74 6.48
N PRO A 297 21.23 -12.86 6.61
CA PRO A 297 22.26 -13.27 5.65
C PRO A 297 21.75 -13.69 4.27
N ASN A 298 20.45 -13.92 4.10
CA ASN A 298 19.86 -14.25 2.79
C ASN A 298 19.15 -13.05 2.12
N MET A 299 19.24 -11.84 2.70
CA MET A 299 18.53 -10.65 2.20
C MET A 299 18.88 -10.33 0.74
N GLN A 300 20.14 -10.46 0.33
CA GLN A 300 20.59 -10.20 -1.04
C GLN A 300 19.91 -11.08 -2.10
N HIS A 301 19.32 -12.21 -1.68
CA HIS A 301 18.58 -13.11 -2.57
C HIS A 301 17.08 -12.78 -2.66
N ALA A 302 16.59 -11.80 -1.90
CA ALA A 302 15.17 -11.46 -1.85
C ALA A 302 14.65 -10.90 -3.17
N ILE A 303 15.36 -9.95 -3.79
CA ILE A 303 14.98 -9.36 -5.08
C ILE A 303 14.82 -10.44 -6.16
N PRO A 304 15.84 -11.25 -6.48
CA PRO A 304 15.68 -12.25 -7.53
C PRO A 304 14.61 -13.31 -7.20
N ALA A 305 14.46 -13.70 -5.93
CA ALA A 305 13.40 -14.64 -5.56
C ALA A 305 11.99 -14.04 -5.78
N TYR A 306 11.79 -12.77 -5.41
CA TYR A 306 10.53 -12.06 -5.63
C TYR A 306 10.21 -11.91 -7.12
N TYR A 307 11.17 -11.49 -7.94
CA TYR A 307 10.99 -11.35 -9.39
C TYR A 307 10.90 -12.67 -10.16
N VAL A 308 10.97 -13.81 -9.47
CA VAL A 308 10.55 -15.12 -9.99
C VAL A 308 9.16 -15.48 -9.50
N ILE A 309 8.90 -15.38 -8.18
CA ILE A 309 7.63 -15.80 -7.57
C ILE A 309 6.48 -14.91 -8.04
N ALA A 310 6.60 -13.59 -7.93
CA ALA A 310 5.51 -12.68 -8.21
C ALA A 310 5.11 -12.71 -9.70
N PRO A 311 6.05 -12.67 -10.68
CA PRO A 311 5.71 -12.85 -12.08
C PRO A 311 5.15 -14.24 -12.41
N ALA A 312 5.67 -15.31 -11.81
CA ALA A 312 5.13 -16.67 -12.00
C ALA A 312 3.65 -16.73 -11.60
N GLU A 313 3.30 -16.28 -10.40
CA GLU A 313 1.91 -16.24 -9.94
C GLU A 313 1.06 -15.31 -10.82
N ALA A 314 1.59 -14.15 -11.22
CA ALA A 314 0.89 -13.22 -12.09
C ALA A 314 0.58 -13.80 -13.47
N SER A 315 1.49 -14.58 -14.05
CA SER A 315 1.27 -15.23 -15.35
C SER A 315 0.07 -16.18 -15.33
N SER A 316 -0.21 -16.81 -14.17
CA SER A 316 -1.40 -17.62 -13.93
C SER A 316 -2.61 -16.77 -13.55
N ASN A 317 -2.48 -15.86 -12.58
CA ASN A 317 -3.57 -15.02 -12.08
C ASN A 317 -4.23 -14.17 -13.17
N LEU A 318 -3.42 -13.56 -14.05
CA LEU A 318 -3.86 -12.71 -15.16
C LEU A 318 -4.26 -13.52 -16.41
N SER A 319 -4.17 -14.85 -16.41
CA SER A 319 -4.63 -15.67 -17.55
C SER A 319 -6.14 -15.53 -17.82
N ARG A 320 -6.91 -15.19 -16.78
CA ARG A 320 -8.38 -15.00 -16.85
C ARG A 320 -8.84 -13.80 -17.68
N PHE A 321 -7.94 -12.86 -17.98
CA PHE A 321 -8.24 -11.67 -18.76
C PHE A 321 -8.04 -11.99 -20.24
N ASP A 322 -9.16 -12.33 -20.87
CA ASP A 322 -9.25 -12.86 -22.22
C ASP A 322 -10.26 -12.11 -23.12
N GLY A 323 -10.97 -11.14 -22.54
CA GLY A 323 -12.06 -10.42 -23.21
C GLY A 323 -13.31 -11.26 -23.46
N VAL A 324 -13.38 -12.52 -23.00
CA VAL A 324 -14.53 -13.41 -23.26
C VAL A 324 -15.71 -13.09 -22.35
N ARG A 325 -15.46 -12.95 -21.04
CA ARG A 325 -16.52 -12.75 -20.04
C ARG A 325 -16.69 -11.29 -19.62
N PHE A 326 -15.60 -10.54 -19.59
CA PHE A 326 -15.56 -9.16 -19.12
C PHE A 326 -14.26 -8.48 -19.61
N GLY A 327 -14.20 -7.16 -19.42
CA GLY A 327 -13.04 -6.35 -19.79
C GLY A 327 -12.94 -6.07 -21.28
N TYR A 328 -11.74 -5.73 -21.73
CA TYR A 328 -11.43 -5.41 -23.12
C TYR A 328 -11.45 -6.65 -24.02
N ARG A 329 -12.11 -6.51 -25.17
CA ARG A 329 -12.08 -7.47 -26.27
C ARG A 329 -11.61 -6.74 -27.53
N CYS A 330 -10.66 -7.31 -28.26
CA CYS A 330 -10.25 -6.77 -29.54
C CYS A 330 -11.41 -6.77 -30.54
N GLU A 331 -11.42 -5.81 -31.45
CA GLU A 331 -12.43 -5.72 -32.51
C GLU A 331 -12.21 -6.80 -33.58
N ASP A 332 -13.32 -7.35 -34.10
CA ASP A 332 -13.39 -8.32 -35.20
C ASP A 332 -12.34 -9.45 -35.15
N PRO A 333 -12.36 -10.31 -34.11
CA PRO A 333 -11.42 -11.43 -34.00
C PRO A 333 -11.59 -12.43 -35.15
N LYS A 334 -10.49 -12.76 -35.84
CA LYS A 334 -10.48 -13.72 -36.96
C LYS A 334 -10.79 -15.14 -36.52
N ASN A 335 -10.36 -15.50 -35.31
CA ASN A 335 -10.58 -16.78 -34.68
C ASN A 335 -10.32 -16.65 -33.17
N LEU A 336 -10.42 -17.77 -32.44
CA LEU A 336 -10.23 -17.78 -31.00
C LEU A 336 -8.80 -17.40 -30.58
N GLU A 337 -7.78 -17.87 -31.28
CA GLU A 337 -6.38 -17.56 -30.96
C GLU A 337 -6.09 -16.06 -31.17
N ASP A 338 -6.60 -15.48 -32.26
CA ASP A 338 -6.53 -14.05 -32.55
C ASP A 338 -7.23 -13.22 -31.45
N LEU A 339 -8.43 -13.64 -31.01
CA LEU A 339 -9.14 -13.01 -29.90
C LEU A 339 -8.26 -12.93 -28.64
N TYR A 340 -7.70 -14.05 -28.20
CA TYR A 340 -6.86 -14.08 -27.00
C TYR A 340 -5.60 -13.24 -27.17
N LYS A 341 -4.87 -13.41 -28.28
CA LYS A 341 -3.60 -12.73 -28.51
C LYS A 341 -3.78 -11.23 -28.65
N ARG A 342 -4.73 -10.76 -29.46
CA ARG A 342 -4.97 -9.32 -29.66
C ARG A 342 -5.59 -8.67 -28.45
N SER A 343 -6.62 -9.25 -27.82
CA SER A 343 -7.22 -8.63 -26.62
C SER A 343 -6.17 -8.42 -25.51
N ARG A 344 -5.28 -9.40 -25.30
CA ARG A 344 -4.19 -9.30 -24.32
C ARG A 344 -3.08 -8.36 -24.77
N GLY A 345 -2.65 -8.46 -26.03
CA GLY A 345 -1.57 -7.62 -26.58
C GLY A 345 -1.94 -6.14 -26.68
N GLU A 346 -3.21 -5.84 -26.95
CA GLU A 346 -3.76 -4.48 -27.05
C GLU A 346 -4.27 -3.94 -25.70
N GLY A 347 -4.55 -4.81 -24.73
CA GLY A 347 -5.16 -4.47 -23.45
C GLY A 347 -4.18 -4.31 -22.29
N PHE A 348 -3.07 -5.06 -22.27
CA PHE A 348 -2.03 -4.91 -21.25
C PHE A 348 -0.88 -4.02 -21.72
N GLY A 349 -0.33 -3.20 -20.83
CA GLY A 349 0.90 -2.45 -21.05
C GLY A 349 2.16 -3.31 -20.99
N ALA A 350 3.29 -2.70 -21.35
CA ALA A 350 4.56 -3.40 -21.55
C ALA A 350 5.09 -4.10 -20.29
N GLU A 351 4.95 -3.49 -19.11
CA GLU A 351 5.44 -4.08 -17.86
C GLU A 351 4.63 -5.32 -17.47
N VAL A 352 3.30 -5.26 -17.60
CA VAL A 352 2.43 -6.41 -17.34
C VAL A 352 2.73 -7.55 -18.30
N GLN A 353 2.87 -7.26 -19.59
CA GLN A 353 3.27 -8.26 -20.59
C GLN A 353 4.64 -8.88 -20.27
N ARG A 354 5.62 -8.07 -19.86
CA ARG A 354 6.96 -8.54 -19.47
C ARG A 354 6.88 -9.51 -18.29
N ARG A 355 6.13 -9.18 -17.24
CA ARG A 355 5.95 -10.06 -16.06
C ARG A 355 5.22 -11.35 -16.41
N ILE A 356 4.21 -11.31 -17.28
CA ILE A 356 3.54 -12.51 -17.77
C ILE A 356 4.53 -13.41 -18.54
N MET A 357 5.35 -12.84 -19.42
CA MET A 357 6.34 -13.61 -20.21
C MET A 357 7.38 -14.30 -19.32
N VAL A 358 8.01 -13.57 -18.40
CA VAL A 358 9.03 -14.17 -17.51
C VAL A 358 8.42 -15.15 -16.50
N GLY A 359 7.18 -14.90 -16.07
CA GLY A 359 6.44 -15.81 -15.20
C GLY A 359 6.10 -17.13 -15.88
N ALA A 360 5.59 -17.07 -17.11
CA ALA A 360 5.29 -18.26 -17.91
C ALA A 360 6.57 -19.07 -18.20
N TYR A 361 7.70 -18.39 -18.45
CA TYR A 361 9.00 -19.05 -18.58
C TYR A 361 9.42 -19.75 -17.27
N ALA A 362 9.33 -19.06 -16.12
CA ALA A 362 9.71 -19.62 -14.82
C ALA A 362 8.86 -20.83 -14.39
N LEU A 363 7.62 -20.94 -14.90
CA LEU A 363 6.72 -22.07 -14.67
C LEU A 363 6.79 -23.17 -15.74
N SER A 364 7.53 -22.95 -16.82
CA SER A 364 7.59 -23.89 -17.94
C SER A 364 8.32 -25.19 -17.57
N ALA A 365 7.91 -26.29 -18.21
CA ALA A 365 8.54 -27.60 -18.01
C ALA A 365 10.05 -27.53 -18.33
N GLY A 366 10.87 -28.11 -17.45
CA GLY A 366 12.34 -28.04 -17.52
C GLY A 366 12.97 -26.85 -16.78
N TYR A 367 12.24 -25.76 -16.60
CA TYR A 367 12.72 -24.56 -15.89
C TYR A 367 12.10 -24.38 -14.49
N TYR A 368 10.96 -25.01 -14.23
CA TYR A 368 10.24 -24.94 -12.95
C TYR A 368 11.13 -25.17 -11.71
N ASP A 369 11.90 -26.26 -11.70
CA ASP A 369 12.73 -26.63 -10.54
C ASP A 369 13.90 -25.65 -10.32
N ALA A 370 14.47 -25.15 -11.43
CA ALA A 370 15.62 -24.26 -11.42
C ALA A 370 15.24 -22.82 -11.03
N TYR A 371 14.04 -22.36 -11.36
CA TYR A 371 13.57 -21.01 -11.08
C TYR A 371 12.54 -20.99 -9.96
N TYR A 372 11.30 -21.40 -10.22
CA TYR A 372 10.19 -21.21 -9.28
C TYR A 372 10.39 -21.97 -7.96
N LEU A 373 10.73 -23.27 -8.03
CA LEU A 373 11.01 -24.05 -6.82
C LEU A 373 12.24 -23.51 -6.06
N LYS A 374 13.27 -23.09 -6.78
CA LYS A 374 14.48 -22.50 -6.16
C LYS A 374 14.16 -21.19 -5.45
N ALA A 375 13.37 -20.31 -6.06
CA ALA A 375 12.91 -19.06 -5.45
C ALA A 375 12.06 -19.31 -4.20
N GLN A 376 11.17 -20.32 -4.23
CA GLN A 376 10.39 -20.73 -3.05
C GLN A 376 11.29 -21.26 -1.91
N LYS A 377 12.38 -21.98 -2.22
CA LYS A 377 13.39 -22.39 -1.22
C LYS A 377 14.12 -21.17 -0.64
N ILE A 378 14.50 -20.19 -1.45
CA ILE A 378 15.11 -18.94 -0.98
C ILE A 378 14.13 -18.16 -0.09
N ARG A 379 12.86 -18.06 -0.48
CA ARG A 379 11.80 -17.46 0.35
C ARG A 379 11.74 -18.11 1.73
N ARG A 380 11.92 -19.43 1.82
CA ARG A 380 11.98 -20.14 3.11
C ARG A 380 13.22 -19.77 3.92
N LEU A 381 14.38 -19.62 3.30
CA LEU A 381 15.60 -19.14 3.99
C LEU A 381 15.41 -17.73 4.55
N ILE A 382 14.85 -16.81 3.77
CA ILE A 382 14.54 -15.44 4.22
C ILE A 382 13.57 -15.46 5.41
N LYS A 383 12.51 -16.29 5.35
CA LYS A 383 11.62 -16.48 6.50
C LYS A 383 12.37 -16.97 7.73
N ASN A 384 13.25 -17.96 7.58
CA ASN A 384 14.02 -18.51 8.70
C ASN A 384 14.94 -17.44 9.32
N ASP A 385 15.58 -16.58 8.53
CA ASP A 385 16.41 -15.47 9.03
C ASP A 385 15.60 -14.54 9.94
N PHE A 386 14.39 -14.14 9.52
CA PHE A 386 13.51 -13.33 10.37
C PHE A 386 13.08 -14.04 11.65
N MET A 387 12.69 -15.31 11.56
CA MET A 387 12.28 -16.08 12.75
C MET A 387 13.45 -16.23 13.74
N ALA A 388 14.67 -16.41 13.24
CA ALA A 388 15.86 -16.44 14.08
C ALA A 388 16.11 -15.07 14.74
N ALA A 389 16.05 -13.99 13.97
CA ALA A 389 16.24 -12.63 14.48
C ALA A 389 15.21 -12.26 15.56
N PHE A 390 13.93 -12.59 15.37
CA PHE A 390 12.87 -12.28 16.34
C PHE A 390 12.96 -13.07 17.66
N ASN A 391 13.84 -14.08 17.77
CA ASN A 391 14.17 -14.64 19.08
C ASN A 391 14.96 -13.64 19.95
N GLU A 392 15.69 -12.74 19.30
CA GLU A 392 16.60 -11.80 19.95
C GLU A 392 16.04 -10.38 20.04
N VAL A 393 15.12 -10.00 19.14
CA VAL A 393 14.54 -8.66 19.04
C VAL A 393 13.01 -8.71 18.91
N ASP A 394 12.35 -7.62 19.28
CA ASP A 394 10.89 -7.51 19.29
C ASP A 394 10.34 -6.94 17.99
N ILE A 395 11.10 -6.06 17.34
CA ILE A 395 10.88 -5.52 16.00
C ILE A 395 12.21 -5.34 15.28
N ILE A 396 12.17 -5.16 13.96
CA ILE A 396 13.33 -4.84 13.13
C ILE A 396 13.10 -3.47 12.48
N LEU A 397 14.13 -2.63 12.45
CA LEU A 397 14.09 -1.28 11.90
C LEU A 397 15.13 -1.11 10.78
N GLY A 398 14.74 -0.38 9.73
CA GLY A 398 15.60 -0.11 8.58
C GLY A 398 15.14 1.05 7.70
N PRO A 399 15.92 1.45 6.68
CA PRO A 399 15.41 2.31 5.61
C PRO A 399 14.21 1.66 4.90
N THR A 400 13.24 2.46 4.47
CA THR A 400 12.18 1.97 3.58
C THR A 400 12.64 1.94 2.12
N THR A 401 13.35 2.97 1.67
CA THR A 401 13.86 3.11 0.30
C THR A 401 15.37 3.38 0.30
N PRO A 402 16.11 2.94 -0.73
CA PRO A 402 17.55 3.23 -0.85
C PRO A 402 17.84 4.66 -1.29
N ASN A 403 16.88 5.31 -1.96
CA ASN A 403 16.98 6.65 -2.50
C ASN A 403 15.73 7.49 -2.17
N PRO A 404 15.83 8.83 -2.24
CA PRO A 404 14.65 9.69 -2.27
C PRO A 404 13.81 9.45 -3.54
N ALA A 405 12.64 10.08 -3.61
CA ALA A 405 11.82 10.04 -4.82
C ALA A 405 12.65 10.47 -6.03
N TRP A 406 12.47 9.84 -7.19
CA TRP A 406 13.20 10.15 -8.42
C TRP A 406 12.30 10.85 -9.44
N LYS A 407 12.93 11.50 -10.43
CA LYS A 407 12.20 12.18 -11.52
C LYS A 407 11.40 11.19 -12.35
N LEU A 408 10.20 11.59 -12.76
CA LEU A 408 9.40 10.87 -13.76
C LEU A 408 10.25 10.62 -15.02
N GLY A 409 10.15 9.42 -15.60
CA GLY A 409 10.92 9.02 -16.76
C GLY A 409 12.33 8.49 -16.49
N ALA A 410 12.91 8.74 -15.31
CA ALA A 410 14.34 8.50 -15.07
C ALA A 410 14.75 7.02 -15.12
N LYS A 411 13.83 6.08 -14.84
CA LYS A 411 14.11 4.63 -14.77
C LYS A 411 13.34 3.79 -15.78
N ASN A 412 12.62 4.42 -16.71
CA ASN A 412 11.75 3.70 -17.67
C ASN A 412 12.54 2.86 -18.67
N SER A 413 13.79 3.22 -18.95
CA SER A 413 14.70 2.47 -19.84
C SER A 413 15.49 1.36 -19.13
N ASP A 414 15.51 1.34 -17.80
CA ASP A 414 16.23 0.34 -16.99
C ASP A 414 15.32 -0.26 -15.92
N PRO A 415 14.58 -1.34 -16.26
CA PRO A 415 13.72 -2.04 -15.31
C PRO A 415 14.48 -2.57 -14.08
N VAL A 416 15.77 -2.90 -14.22
CA VAL A 416 16.57 -3.43 -13.10
C VAL A 416 16.79 -2.34 -12.06
N ALA A 417 17.10 -1.11 -12.48
CA ALA A 417 17.21 0.03 -11.57
C ALA A 417 15.91 0.32 -10.81
N ALA A 418 14.74 0.14 -11.45
CA ALA A 418 13.45 0.28 -10.76
C ALA A 418 13.23 -0.82 -9.72
N TYR A 419 13.63 -2.06 -10.01
CA TYR A 419 13.47 -3.20 -9.11
C TYR A 419 14.34 -3.13 -7.85
N LEU A 420 15.50 -2.47 -7.95
CA LEU A 420 16.40 -2.26 -6.82
C LEU A 420 15.83 -1.28 -5.78
N GLU A 421 14.82 -0.48 -6.13
CA GLU A 421 14.17 0.44 -5.17
C GLU A 421 13.38 -0.28 -4.08
N ASP A 422 12.97 -1.53 -4.33
CA ASP A 422 12.16 -2.32 -3.39
C ASP A 422 13.02 -3.23 -2.48
N VAL A 423 14.35 -3.03 -2.47
CA VAL A 423 15.34 -3.91 -1.81
C VAL A 423 15.04 -4.17 -0.33
N TYR A 424 14.58 -3.14 0.40
CA TYR A 424 14.31 -3.25 1.83
C TYR A 424 12.89 -3.72 2.13
N THR A 425 11.94 -3.57 1.20
CA THR A 425 10.52 -3.86 1.44
C THR A 425 10.13 -5.30 1.10
N ILE A 426 10.71 -5.89 0.05
CA ILE A 426 10.34 -7.22 -0.47
C ILE A 426 10.47 -8.34 0.58
N THR A 427 11.46 -8.21 1.46
CA THR A 427 11.80 -9.22 2.47
C THR A 427 10.60 -9.55 3.37
N ALA A 428 9.81 -8.54 3.76
CA ALA A 428 8.60 -8.72 4.57
C ALA A 428 7.49 -9.48 3.82
N ASN A 429 7.31 -9.25 2.52
CA ASN A 429 6.30 -9.96 1.71
C ASN A 429 6.67 -11.43 1.55
N LEU A 430 7.95 -11.71 1.24
CA LEU A 430 8.47 -13.07 1.15
C LEU A 430 8.28 -13.82 2.47
N ALA A 431 8.53 -13.17 3.60
CA ALA A 431 8.33 -13.76 4.93
C ALA A 431 6.86 -13.76 5.42
N GLY A 432 5.96 -13.01 4.76
CA GLY A 432 4.55 -12.83 5.16
C GLY A 432 4.35 -11.93 6.39
N LEU A 433 5.35 -11.15 6.78
CA LEU A 433 5.39 -10.36 8.02
C LEU A 433 4.66 -9.01 7.86
N PRO A 434 4.07 -8.45 8.92
CA PRO A 434 3.62 -7.06 8.91
C PRO A 434 4.80 -6.10 8.81
N GLY A 435 4.62 -5.00 8.08
CA GLY A 435 5.61 -3.94 7.93
C GLY A 435 4.97 -2.57 7.82
N LEU A 436 5.56 -1.57 8.48
CA LEU A 436 5.11 -0.19 8.52
C LEU A 436 6.21 0.72 8.02
N SER A 437 5.89 1.72 7.19
CA SER A 437 6.77 2.86 6.91
C SER A 437 6.22 4.09 7.61
N MET A 438 7.11 4.86 8.25
CA MET A 438 6.81 6.16 8.83
C MET A 438 7.85 7.20 8.41
N PRO A 439 7.52 8.51 8.39
CA PRO A 439 8.47 9.54 7.99
C PRO A 439 9.68 9.67 8.93
N ALA A 440 10.88 9.80 8.36
CA ALA A 440 12.14 9.94 9.10
C ALA A 440 12.83 11.30 8.89
N GLY A 441 12.47 12.03 7.83
CA GLY A 441 13.08 13.31 7.49
C GLY A 441 12.95 13.66 6.02
N PHE A 442 13.79 14.58 5.56
CA PHE A 442 13.82 15.07 4.19
C PHE A 442 15.25 15.16 3.66
N VAL A 443 15.42 14.84 2.38
CA VAL A 443 16.66 15.04 1.62
C VAL A 443 16.32 15.88 0.40
N ASP A 444 16.95 17.05 0.26
CA ASP A 444 16.69 17.99 -0.85
C ASP A 444 15.20 18.36 -1.00
N GLY A 445 14.47 18.44 0.12
CA GLY A 445 13.03 18.71 0.14
C GLY A 445 12.14 17.50 -0.19
N LEU A 446 12.72 16.34 -0.47
CA LEU A 446 12.00 15.10 -0.72
C LEU A 446 11.89 14.24 0.56
N PRO A 447 10.72 13.67 0.86
CA PRO A 447 10.54 12.84 2.05
C PRO A 447 11.37 11.56 2.04
N VAL A 448 11.74 11.10 3.24
CA VAL A 448 12.42 9.83 3.49
C VAL A 448 11.67 9.05 4.57
N GLY A 449 11.53 7.74 4.40
CA GLY A 449 10.84 6.85 5.34
C GLY A 449 11.76 5.85 6.03
N VAL A 450 11.41 5.55 7.29
CA VAL A 450 11.95 4.43 8.07
C VAL A 450 10.90 3.31 8.13
N GLN A 451 11.36 2.08 7.93
CA GLN A 451 10.57 0.88 7.95
C GLN A 451 10.71 0.17 9.31
N LEU A 452 9.59 -0.33 9.81
CA LEU A 452 9.50 -1.21 10.98
C LEU A 452 8.86 -2.54 10.55
N LEU A 453 9.43 -3.66 10.98
CA LEU A 453 8.93 -5.02 10.75
C LEU A 453 8.70 -5.71 12.10
N ALA A 454 7.58 -6.40 12.25
CA ALA A 454 7.25 -7.13 13.48
C ALA A 454 6.98 -8.61 13.18
N PRO A 455 6.95 -9.46 14.22
CA PRO A 455 6.41 -10.81 14.12
C PRO A 455 4.96 -10.82 13.63
N TYR A 456 4.50 -12.00 13.21
CA TYR A 456 3.13 -12.22 12.74
C TYR A 456 2.08 -11.70 13.74
N PHE A 457 1.07 -11.01 13.22
CA PHE A 457 -0.09 -10.49 13.95
C PHE A 457 0.22 -9.49 15.07
N GLN A 458 1.36 -8.80 14.97
CA GLN A 458 1.77 -7.74 15.91
C GLN A 458 1.74 -6.34 15.31
N GLU A 459 0.76 -6.05 14.45
CA GLU A 459 0.59 -4.72 13.85
C GLU A 459 0.41 -3.64 14.92
N GLY A 460 -0.26 -3.95 16.04
CA GLY A 460 -0.41 -3.03 17.17
C GLY A 460 0.92 -2.56 17.76
N ARG A 461 1.94 -3.44 17.79
CA ARG A 461 3.30 -3.07 18.23
C ARG A 461 3.96 -2.08 17.26
N LEU A 462 3.84 -2.33 15.95
CA LEU A 462 4.36 -1.42 14.93
C LEU A 462 3.69 -0.05 15.02
N LEU A 463 2.37 -0.03 15.16
CA LEU A 463 1.58 1.19 15.27
C LEU A 463 1.91 1.96 16.57
N ASN A 464 2.11 1.27 17.69
CA ASN A 464 2.55 1.88 18.94
C ASN A 464 3.92 2.56 18.81
N VAL A 465 4.92 1.85 18.28
CA VAL A 465 6.26 2.42 18.07
C VAL A 465 6.21 3.63 17.15
N ALA A 466 5.44 3.53 16.06
CA ALA A 466 5.27 4.65 15.14
C ALA A 466 4.55 5.84 15.78
N HIS A 467 3.52 5.59 16.59
CA HIS A 467 2.79 6.65 17.30
C HIS A 467 3.68 7.35 18.33
N GLN A 468 4.40 6.59 19.17
CA GLN A 468 5.35 7.15 20.15
C GLN A 468 6.45 7.97 19.46
N TYR A 469 6.97 7.50 18.32
CA TYR A 469 7.91 8.28 17.52
C TYR A 469 7.29 9.56 16.96
N GLN A 470 6.04 9.51 16.48
CA GLN A 470 5.31 10.67 15.99
C GLN A 470 4.95 11.69 17.09
N LEU A 471 4.80 11.27 18.35
CA LEU A 471 4.61 12.23 19.45
C LEU A 471 5.89 13.00 19.81
N ASN A 472 7.06 12.48 19.41
CA ASN A 472 8.37 13.05 19.73
C ASN A 472 9.10 13.64 18.51
N THR A 473 8.46 13.59 17.33
CA THR A 473 8.97 14.16 16.08
C THR A 473 7.83 14.80 15.29
N ASP A 474 8.14 15.75 14.41
CA ASP A 474 7.10 16.50 13.68
C ASP A 474 7.03 16.18 12.18
N TRP A 475 7.81 15.22 11.69
CA TRP A 475 7.90 14.88 10.27
C TRP A 475 6.54 14.62 9.62
N HIS A 476 5.72 13.80 10.28
CA HIS A 476 4.38 13.41 9.80
C HIS A 476 3.38 14.59 9.74
N THR A 477 3.67 15.72 10.41
CA THR A 477 2.85 16.94 10.35
C THR A 477 3.20 17.85 9.18
N ARG A 478 4.34 17.59 8.50
CA ARG A 478 4.80 18.40 7.37
C ARG A 478 3.87 18.25 6.16
N THR A 479 3.69 19.36 5.45
CA THR A 479 2.75 19.52 4.35
C THR A 479 3.45 19.93 3.08
N PRO A 480 3.16 19.30 1.91
CA PRO A 480 3.62 19.82 0.64
C PRO A 480 3.05 21.22 0.40
N THR A 481 3.90 22.12 -0.08
CA THR A 481 3.48 23.49 -0.43
C THR A 481 2.53 23.47 -1.62
N GLY A 482 1.42 24.22 -1.55
CA GLY A 482 0.46 24.35 -2.65
C GLY A 482 -0.72 23.37 -2.60
N PHE A 483 -0.80 22.53 -1.57
CA PHE A 483 -1.88 21.55 -1.34
C PHE A 483 -2.42 21.58 0.09
#